data_AF-A0A351BIZ0-F1
#
_entry.id   AF-A0A351BIZ0-F1
#
_cell.length_a   1.000
_cell.length_b   1.000
_cell.length_c   1.000
_cell.angle_alpha   90.00
_cell.angle_beta   90.00
_cell.angle_gamma   90.00
#
_symmetry.space_group_name_H-M   'P 1'
#
loop_
_entity.id
_entity.type
_entity.pdbx_description
1 polymer ?
#
loop_
_entity_poly.entity_id
_entity_poly.type
_entity_poly.pdbx_seq_one_letter_code
_entity_poly.pdbx_strand_id
1 'polypeptide(L)'
;MNQRFSPTTGLPELDAVLCGIQRGDNIVWQVEALDDYLALVRPYAEAARVQGRRLIYFRFADHPSLLADAEMHHPDAEAGFDVFVDQVHSVIEAAGRETLYVFDCLSHLADAWQSDRALGNFFRLTCPRLFDLDTVTYFGVLRNRHTLPAMGVITNTTQFIIDVFRCRERLYLRPIKVQHRSAAAMNLIHAWEAEGRFRPVRDSGTVAEILANSQWPGLEDNQIAGHWQKQFAAA
;
A
#
# COMPACT_ATOMS: atom_id res chain seq x y z
N MET A 1 -10.65 -24.18 -19.70
CA MET A 1 -11.60 -23.23 -19.08
C MET A 1 -10.80 -22.01 -18.66
N ASN A 2 -11.01 -20.85 -19.28
CA ASN A 2 -10.41 -19.61 -18.78
C ASN A 2 -11.00 -19.35 -17.40
N GLN A 3 -10.21 -19.53 -16.34
CA GLN A 3 -10.59 -19.08 -15.01
C GLN A 3 -10.93 -17.58 -15.12
N ARG A 4 -12.11 -17.19 -14.64
CA ARG A 4 -12.52 -15.79 -14.61
C ARG A 4 -11.65 -15.08 -13.57
N PHE A 5 -10.98 -13.99 -13.94
CA PHE A 5 -10.14 -13.24 -13.00
C PHE A 5 -11.03 -12.68 -11.88
N SER A 6 -10.74 -13.10 -10.64
CA SER A 6 -11.46 -12.69 -9.43
C SER A 6 -10.46 -12.03 -8.47
N PRO A 7 -10.31 -10.70 -8.54
CA PRO A 7 -9.50 -9.93 -7.60
C PRO A 7 -9.85 -10.24 -6.13
N THR A 8 -8.82 -10.39 -5.30
CA THR A 8 -8.94 -10.70 -3.87
C THR A 8 -7.65 -10.29 -3.17
N THR A 9 -7.73 -9.97 -1.88
CA THR A 9 -6.55 -9.81 -1.02
C THR A 9 -5.92 -11.14 -0.59
N GLY A 10 -6.57 -12.26 -0.89
CA GLY A 10 -6.23 -13.58 -0.34
C GLY A 10 -6.72 -13.79 1.10
N LEU A 11 -7.35 -12.78 1.70
CA LEU A 11 -7.96 -12.81 3.02
C LEU A 11 -9.47 -12.57 2.88
N PRO A 12 -10.32 -13.61 2.89
CA PRO A 12 -11.75 -13.47 2.61
C PRO A 12 -12.48 -12.50 3.53
N GLU A 13 -12.12 -12.45 4.82
CA GLU A 13 -12.71 -11.49 5.75
C GLU A 13 -12.27 -10.06 5.46
N LEU A 14 -11.03 -9.85 4.99
CA LEU A 14 -10.56 -8.53 4.57
C LEU A 14 -11.28 -8.07 3.31
N ASP A 15 -11.48 -8.97 2.35
CA ASP A 15 -12.29 -8.68 1.17
C ASP A 15 -13.70 -8.25 1.57
N ALA A 16 -14.31 -8.91 2.57
CA ALA A 16 -15.62 -8.51 3.08
C ALA A 16 -15.60 -7.11 3.72
N VAL A 17 -14.58 -6.81 4.54
CA VAL A 17 -14.38 -5.46 5.13
C VAL A 17 -14.23 -4.39 4.06
N LEU A 18 -13.49 -4.69 2.99
CA LEU A 18 -13.25 -3.78 1.87
C LEU A 18 -14.37 -3.76 0.83
N CYS A 19 -15.43 -4.58 1.02
CA CYS A 19 -16.54 -4.76 0.09
C CYS A 19 -16.07 -5.25 -1.31
N GLY A 20 -15.05 -6.11 -1.31
CA GLY A 20 -14.45 -6.76 -2.48
C GLY A 20 -13.41 -5.91 -3.18
N ILE A 21 -12.43 -6.60 -3.77
CA ILE A 21 -11.45 -6.00 -4.67
C ILE A 21 -11.97 -6.12 -6.11
N GLN A 22 -11.65 -5.12 -6.94
CA GLN A 22 -12.00 -5.05 -8.34
C GLN A 22 -10.76 -4.85 -9.21
N ARG A 23 -10.95 -5.05 -10.50
CA ARG A 23 -9.94 -4.79 -11.52
C ARG A 23 -9.59 -3.30 -11.54
N GLY A 24 -8.32 -3.01 -11.72
CA GLY A 24 -7.76 -1.65 -11.70
C GLY A 24 -7.45 -1.12 -10.30
N ASP A 25 -7.77 -1.85 -9.22
CA ASP A 25 -7.59 -1.35 -7.86
C ASP A 25 -6.09 -1.21 -7.51
N ASN A 26 -5.67 0.04 -7.29
CA ASN A 26 -4.40 0.38 -6.66
C ASN A 26 -4.62 0.46 -5.14
N ILE A 27 -3.92 -0.39 -4.39
CA ILE A 27 -4.12 -0.60 -2.96
C ILE A 27 -2.85 -0.20 -2.21
N VAL A 28 -2.94 0.86 -1.41
CA VAL A 28 -1.84 1.36 -0.60
C VAL A 28 -2.02 0.90 0.85
N TRP A 29 -1.02 0.20 1.35
CA TRP A 29 -0.90 -0.23 2.73
C TRP A 29 0.06 0.70 3.46
N GLN A 30 -0.46 1.50 4.37
CA GLN A 30 0.36 2.26 5.31
C GLN A 30 0.66 1.36 6.51
N VAL A 31 1.93 1.08 6.76
CA VAL A 31 2.37 0.15 7.81
C VAL A 31 3.40 0.79 8.73
N GLU A 32 3.42 0.38 10.00
CA GLU A 32 4.48 0.78 10.94
C GLU A 32 5.76 -0.05 10.73
N ALA A 33 5.59 -1.35 10.44
CA ALA A 33 6.68 -2.27 10.20
C ALA A 33 6.48 -3.03 8.88
N LEU A 34 7.59 -3.40 8.24
CA LEU A 34 7.56 -4.17 7.00
C LEU A 34 6.93 -5.55 7.18
N ASP A 35 7.07 -6.15 8.37
CA ASP A 35 6.46 -7.44 8.70
C ASP A 35 4.93 -7.40 8.62
N ASP A 36 4.32 -6.25 8.93
CA ASP A 36 2.87 -6.08 8.81
C ASP A 36 2.45 -5.99 7.32
N TYR A 37 3.30 -5.41 6.46
CA TYR A 37 3.08 -5.43 5.00
C TYR A 37 3.25 -6.84 4.42
N LEU A 38 4.28 -7.57 4.87
CA LEU A 38 4.53 -8.97 4.50
C LEU A 38 3.32 -9.87 4.81
N ALA A 39 2.66 -9.65 5.95
CA ALA A 39 1.46 -10.39 6.35
C ALA A 39 0.29 -10.22 5.35
N LEU A 40 0.28 -9.15 4.57
CA LEU A 40 -0.73 -8.85 3.54
C LEU A 40 -0.27 -9.30 2.14
N VAL A 41 1.01 -9.14 1.83
CA VAL A 41 1.60 -9.53 0.54
C VAL A 41 1.58 -11.05 0.34
N ARG A 42 1.85 -11.83 1.39
CA ARG A 42 1.88 -13.30 1.33
C ARG A 42 0.55 -13.92 0.89
N PRO A 43 -0.60 -13.66 1.54
CA PRO A 43 -1.88 -14.21 1.11
C PRO A 43 -2.29 -13.71 -0.29
N TYR A 44 -1.96 -12.46 -0.64
CA TYR A 44 -2.20 -11.92 -1.97
C TYR A 44 -1.44 -12.69 -3.06
N ALA A 45 -0.14 -12.95 -2.83
CA ALA A 45 0.69 -13.71 -3.75
C ALA A 45 0.23 -15.19 -3.87
N GLU A 46 -0.17 -15.78 -2.76
CA GLU A 46 -0.73 -17.14 -2.75
C GLU A 46 -2.04 -17.21 -3.53
N ALA A 47 -2.92 -16.22 -3.37
CA ALA A 47 -4.16 -16.14 -4.14
C ALA A 47 -3.89 -15.97 -5.64
N ALA A 48 -2.88 -15.19 -6.02
CA ALA A 48 -2.42 -15.07 -7.41
C ALA A 48 -2.01 -16.43 -7.98
N ARG A 49 -1.18 -17.17 -7.23
CA ARG A 49 -0.67 -18.49 -7.60
C ARG A 49 -1.80 -19.51 -7.77
N VAL A 50 -2.74 -19.57 -6.82
CA VAL A 50 -3.89 -20.48 -6.86
C VAL A 50 -4.80 -20.19 -8.06
N GLN A 51 -4.95 -18.92 -8.45
CA GLN A 51 -5.71 -18.50 -9.63
C GLN A 51 -4.93 -18.60 -10.96
N GLY A 52 -3.67 -19.08 -10.94
CA GLY A 52 -2.82 -19.12 -12.12
C GLY A 52 -2.58 -17.74 -12.75
N ARG A 53 -2.59 -16.67 -11.95
CA ARG A 53 -2.36 -15.30 -12.41
C ARG A 53 -0.89 -14.95 -12.35
N ARG A 54 -0.46 -14.18 -13.33
CA ARG A 54 0.90 -13.62 -13.34
C ARG A 54 1.02 -12.60 -12.22
N LEU A 55 2.04 -12.79 -11.39
CA LEU A 55 2.40 -11.89 -10.29
C LEU A 55 3.81 -11.36 -10.55
N ILE A 56 3.90 -10.04 -10.72
CA ILE A 56 5.16 -9.32 -10.88
C ILE A 56 5.49 -8.62 -9.57
N TYR A 57 6.72 -8.76 -9.13
CA TYR A 57 7.24 -8.11 -7.94
C TYR A 57 8.37 -7.15 -8.32
N PHE A 58 8.18 -5.86 -8.07
CA PHE A 58 9.21 -4.84 -8.24
C PHE A 58 10.02 -4.69 -6.95
N ARG A 59 11.28 -5.15 -7.02
CA ARG A 59 12.24 -5.14 -5.91
C ARG A 59 13.31 -4.07 -6.14
N PHE A 60 13.30 -3.03 -5.32
CA PHE A 60 14.19 -1.87 -5.45
C PHE A 60 14.68 -1.34 -4.10
N ALA A 61 14.24 -1.92 -2.97
CA ALA A 61 14.61 -1.49 -1.64
C ALA A 61 15.55 -2.51 -0.97
N ASP A 62 16.36 -2.00 -0.02
CA ASP A 62 17.37 -2.80 0.70
C ASP A 62 16.80 -3.75 1.75
N HIS A 63 15.49 -3.71 1.97
CA HIS A 63 14.86 -4.61 2.92
C HIS A 63 14.82 -6.06 2.41
N PRO A 64 14.64 -7.05 3.30
CA PRO A 64 14.47 -8.45 2.90
C PRO A 64 13.38 -8.62 1.84
N SER A 65 13.56 -9.61 0.96
CA SER A 65 12.62 -9.88 -0.12
C SER A 65 11.22 -10.18 0.39
N LEU A 66 10.22 -9.52 -0.19
CA LEU A 66 8.83 -9.74 0.19
C LEU A 66 8.31 -11.09 -0.29
N LEU A 67 8.77 -11.50 -1.47
CA LEU A 67 8.37 -12.72 -2.15
C LEU A 67 9.60 -13.44 -2.69
N ALA A 68 9.58 -14.78 -2.66
CA ALA A 68 10.61 -15.62 -3.26
C ALA A 68 10.15 -16.20 -4.62
N ASP A 69 8.85 -16.52 -4.74
CA ASP A 69 8.29 -17.25 -5.89
C ASP A 69 7.44 -16.33 -6.80
N ALA A 70 7.99 -15.18 -7.19
CA ALA A 70 7.34 -14.22 -8.09
C ALA A 70 8.27 -13.81 -9.24
N GLU A 71 7.69 -13.33 -10.34
CA GLU A 71 8.49 -12.74 -11.41
C GLU A 71 9.06 -11.40 -10.94
N MET A 72 10.35 -11.40 -10.61
CA MET A 72 11.00 -10.28 -9.94
C MET A 72 11.73 -9.37 -10.93
N HIS A 73 11.46 -8.07 -10.83
CA HIS A 73 12.13 -7.02 -11.60
C HIS A 73 12.81 -6.03 -10.65
N HIS A 74 14.00 -5.56 -11.01
CA HIS A 74 14.83 -4.69 -10.18
C HIS A 74 15.04 -3.31 -10.81
N PRO A 75 14.02 -2.44 -10.80
CA PRO A 75 14.21 -1.08 -11.27
C PRO A 75 15.17 -0.33 -10.34
N ASP A 76 16.05 0.47 -10.93
CA ASP A 76 17.14 1.16 -10.24
C ASP A 76 16.67 2.52 -9.72
N ALA A 77 16.46 2.62 -8.41
CA ALA A 77 16.02 3.86 -7.77
C ALA A 77 17.14 4.91 -7.71
N GLU A 78 18.41 4.50 -7.70
CA GLU A 78 19.59 5.38 -7.61
C GLU A 78 19.95 5.99 -8.96
N ALA A 79 19.60 5.32 -10.07
CA ALA A 79 19.72 5.88 -11.43
C ALA A 79 18.85 7.12 -11.68
N GLY A 80 17.93 7.42 -10.76
CA GLY A 80 17.09 8.62 -10.78
C GLY A 80 15.63 8.34 -11.15
N PHE A 81 14.77 9.32 -10.86
CA PHE A 81 13.32 9.21 -10.99
C PHE A 81 12.85 8.78 -12.38
N ASP A 82 13.32 9.46 -13.44
CA ASP A 82 12.84 9.21 -14.80
C ASP A 82 13.23 7.79 -15.28
N VAL A 83 14.46 7.36 -15.00
CA VAL A 83 14.95 6.02 -15.35
C VAL A 83 14.13 4.93 -14.64
N PHE A 84 13.87 5.11 -13.34
CA PHE A 84 13.06 4.19 -12.57
C PHE A 84 11.64 4.06 -13.12
N VAL A 85 10.99 5.19 -13.42
CA VAL A 85 9.64 5.22 -13.98
C VAL A 85 9.60 4.51 -15.32
N ASP A 86 10.55 4.77 -16.21
CA ASP A 86 10.62 4.14 -17.53
C ASP A 86 10.80 2.62 -17.44
N GLN A 87 11.62 2.13 -16.51
CA GLN A 87 11.83 0.70 -16.26
C GLN A 87 10.54 0.03 -15.76
N VAL A 88 9.85 0.64 -14.78
CA VAL A 88 8.58 0.13 -14.26
C VAL A 88 7.52 0.10 -15.35
N HIS A 89 7.37 1.18 -16.12
CA HIS A 89 6.40 1.26 -17.20
C HIS A 89 6.69 0.22 -18.29
N SER A 90 7.96 0.02 -18.67
CA SER A 90 8.34 -0.99 -19.67
C SER A 90 7.88 -2.40 -19.27
N VAL A 91 8.03 -2.76 -18.00
CA VAL A 91 7.57 -4.05 -17.46
C VAL A 91 6.04 -4.14 -17.45
N ILE A 92 5.36 -3.08 -16.99
CA ILE A 92 3.89 -3.03 -16.96
C ILE A 92 3.28 -3.19 -18.37
N GLU A 93 3.84 -2.50 -19.37
CA GLU A 93 3.40 -2.58 -20.75
C GLU A 93 3.61 -3.99 -21.35
N ALA A 94 4.78 -4.57 -21.10
CA ALA A 94 5.09 -5.92 -21.58
C ALA A 94 4.22 -7.00 -20.92
N ALA A 95 3.78 -6.77 -19.69
CA ALA A 95 2.96 -7.72 -18.95
C ALA A 95 1.47 -7.68 -19.33
N GLY A 96 0.93 -6.49 -19.59
CA GLY A 96 -0.43 -6.32 -20.08
C GLY A 96 -1.51 -6.51 -19.02
N ARG A 97 -2.74 -6.80 -19.49
CA ARG A 97 -3.96 -6.71 -18.67
C ARG A 97 -4.07 -7.79 -17.60
N GLU A 98 -4.79 -7.48 -16.52
CA GLU A 98 -5.12 -8.41 -15.42
C GLU A 98 -3.89 -9.02 -14.72
N THR A 99 -2.70 -8.42 -14.89
CA THR A 99 -1.49 -8.80 -14.15
C THR A 99 -1.56 -8.24 -12.73
N LEU A 100 -1.07 -9.03 -11.77
CA LEU A 100 -0.99 -8.66 -10.37
C LEU A 100 0.39 -8.11 -10.05
N TYR A 101 0.45 -7.06 -9.24
CA TYR A 101 1.72 -6.41 -8.89
C TYR A 101 1.88 -6.25 -7.38
N VAL A 102 3.11 -6.44 -6.93
CA VAL A 102 3.59 -6.04 -5.60
C VAL A 102 4.81 -5.15 -5.80
N PHE A 103 4.84 -4.02 -5.11
CA PHE A 103 6.03 -3.18 -5.03
C PHE A 103 6.66 -3.32 -3.64
N ASP A 104 7.98 -3.21 -3.58
CA ASP A 104 8.70 -2.88 -2.35
C ASP A 104 8.13 -1.65 -1.66
N CYS A 105 8.55 -1.42 -0.42
CA CYS A 105 8.11 -0.25 0.32
C CYS A 105 8.57 1.04 -0.38
N LEU A 106 7.62 1.79 -0.92
CA LEU A 106 7.88 3.00 -1.70
C LEU A 106 8.44 4.15 -0.87
N SER A 107 8.41 4.05 0.47
CA SER A 107 9.08 5.01 1.32
C SER A 107 10.58 5.07 1.06
N HIS A 108 11.20 3.97 0.65
CA HIS A 108 12.61 3.93 0.25
C HIS A 108 12.88 4.80 -0.99
N LEU A 109 11.92 4.93 -1.91
CA LEU A 109 12.09 5.80 -3.08
C LEU A 109 12.12 7.28 -2.69
N ALA A 110 11.33 7.68 -1.69
CA ALA A 110 11.39 9.06 -1.20
C ALA A 110 12.77 9.38 -0.60
N ASP A 111 13.38 8.42 0.10
CA ASP A 111 14.74 8.56 0.62
C ASP A 111 15.77 8.58 -0.52
N ALA A 112 15.69 7.66 -1.49
CA ALA A 112 16.61 7.60 -2.62
C ALA A 112 16.58 8.88 -3.47
N TRP A 113 15.39 9.44 -3.72
CA TRP A 113 15.21 10.67 -4.50
C TRP A 113 15.26 11.94 -3.65
N GLN A 114 15.38 11.81 -2.32
CA GLN A 114 15.31 12.91 -1.36
C GLN A 114 14.09 13.82 -1.60
N SER A 115 12.94 13.23 -1.95
CA SER A 115 11.78 13.97 -2.46
C SER A 115 10.46 13.21 -2.33
N ASP A 116 9.64 13.61 -1.36
CA ASP A 116 8.25 13.15 -1.25
C ASP A 116 7.40 13.56 -2.47
N ARG A 117 7.77 14.64 -3.15
CA ARG A 117 7.11 15.08 -4.37
C ARG A 117 7.36 14.11 -5.52
N ALA A 118 8.58 13.57 -5.63
CA ALA A 118 8.90 12.55 -6.63
C ALA A 118 8.09 11.28 -6.38
N LEU A 119 7.97 10.85 -5.12
CA LEU A 119 7.07 9.76 -4.73
C LEU A 119 5.61 10.03 -5.16
N GLY A 120 5.06 11.21 -4.87
CA GLY A 120 3.72 11.57 -5.34
C GLY A 120 3.59 11.55 -6.86
N ASN A 121 4.59 12.03 -7.59
CA ASN A 121 4.61 12.00 -9.06
C ASN A 121 4.64 10.58 -9.62
N PHE A 122 5.38 9.65 -9.00
CA PHE A 122 5.38 8.24 -9.39
C PHE A 122 3.96 7.65 -9.41
N PHE A 123 3.17 7.89 -8.36
CA PHE A 123 1.76 7.47 -8.32
C PHE A 123 0.91 8.12 -9.41
N ARG A 124 1.10 9.42 -9.68
CA ARG A 124 0.36 10.13 -10.74
C ARG A 124 0.66 9.59 -12.14
N LEU A 125 1.88 9.13 -12.39
CA LEU A 125 2.29 8.60 -13.69
C LEU A 125 1.92 7.13 -13.86
N THR A 126 2.03 6.33 -12.79
CA THR A 126 1.93 4.86 -12.87
C THR A 126 0.50 4.35 -12.63
N CYS A 127 -0.22 4.86 -11.62
CA CYS A 127 -1.53 4.32 -11.23
C CYS A 127 -2.63 4.42 -12.30
N PRO A 128 -2.74 5.51 -13.10
CA PRO A 128 -3.71 5.55 -14.18
C PRO A 128 -3.50 4.42 -15.18
N ARG A 129 -2.24 4.12 -15.51
CA ARG A 129 -1.93 3.05 -16.45
C ARG A 129 -2.27 1.66 -15.90
N LEU A 130 -1.92 1.41 -14.64
CA LEU A 130 -2.28 0.19 -13.91
C LEU A 130 -3.81 0.00 -13.85
N PHE A 131 -4.55 1.09 -13.66
CA PHE A 131 -6.02 1.08 -13.67
C PHE A 131 -6.56 0.67 -15.04
N ASP A 132 -6.11 1.31 -16.13
CA ASP A 132 -6.55 1.01 -17.50
C ASP A 132 -6.28 -0.43 -17.94
N LEU A 133 -5.24 -1.04 -17.36
CA LEU A 133 -4.84 -2.42 -17.61
C LEU A 133 -5.59 -3.44 -16.73
N ASP A 134 -6.63 -3.06 -15.97
CA ASP A 134 -7.39 -3.96 -15.10
C ASP A 134 -6.51 -4.71 -14.07
N THR A 135 -5.37 -4.13 -13.69
CA THR A 135 -4.41 -4.75 -12.76
C THR A 135 -4.94 -4.70 -11.33
N VAL A 136 -4.31 -5.44 -10.41
CA VAL A 136 -4.47 -5.17 -8.97
C VAL A 136 -3.08 -5.03 -8.42
N THR A 137 -2.83 -3.94 -7.70
CA THR A 137 -1.47 -3.55 -7.34
C THR A 137 -1.37 -3.20 -5.87
N TYR A 138 -0.41 -3.81 -5.20
CA TYR A 138 -0.06 -3.53 -3.81
C TYR A 138 1.14 -2.59 -3.74
N PHE A 139 0.97 -1.52 -2.97
CA PHE A 139 2.01 -0.57 -2.62
C PHE A 139 2.14 -0.50 -1.10
N GLY A 140 3.35 -0.66 -0.58
CA GLY A 140 3.65 -0.42 0.84
C GLY A 140 4.22 0.97 1.04
N VAL A 141 3.77 1.69 2.07
CA VAL A 141 4.38 2.93 2.54
C VAL A 141 4.50 2.89 4.06
N LEU A 142 5.56 3.49 4.60
CA LEU A 142 5.74 3.65 6.03
C LEU A 142 4.83 4.75 6.57
N ARG A 143 4.13 4.40 7.63
CA ARG A 143 3.23 5.28 8.36
C ARG A 143 3.99 6.48 8.94
N ASN A 144 3.35 7.64 8.91
CA ASN A 144 3.88 8.90 9.47
C ASN A 144 5.25 9.36 8.92
N ARG A 145 5.66 8.89 7.73
CA ARG A 145 6.97 9.24 7.14
C ARG A 145 6.91 10.32 6.05
N HIS A 146 5.76 10.46 5.38
CA HIS A 146 5.61 11.33 4.22
C HIS A 146 4.80 12.57 4.51
N THR A 147 5.13 13.65 3.81
CA THR A 147 4.40 14.93 3.93
C THR A 147 2.93 14.81 3.51
N LEU A 148 2.07 15.61 4.13
CA LEU A 148 0.64 15.65 3.80
C LEU A 148 0.35 15.90 2.31
N PRO A 149 1.05 16.81 1.59
CA PRO A 149 0.84 16.98 0.16
C PRO A 149 1.13 15.72 -0.65
N ALA A 150 2.21 15.00 -0.34
CA ALA A 150 2.56 13.75 -1.03
C ALA A 150 1.51 12.66 -0.76
N MET A 151 1.12 12.49 0.51
CA MET A 151 0.03 11.57 0.87
C MET A 151 -1.29 11.96 0.22
N GLY A 152 -1.59 13.25 0.05
CA GLY A 152 -2.76 13.73 -0.68
C GLY A 152 -2.76 13.30 -2.15
N VAL A 153 -1.61 13.34 -2.82
CA VAL A 153 -1.46 12.86 -4.20
C VAL A 153 -1.69 11.36 -4.30
N ILE A 154 -1.11 10.57 -3.38
CA ILE A 154 -1.33 9.12 -3.29
C ILE A 154 -2.81 8.81 -3.05
N THR A 155 -3.43 9.53 -2.11
CA THR A 155 -4.86 9.41 -1.78
C THR A 155 -5.73 9.71 -2.97
N ASN A 156 -5.41 10.71 -3.79
CA ASN A 156 -6.24 11.08 -4.94
C ASN A 156 -6.13 10.10 -6.12
N THR A 157 -5.01 9.39 -6.24
CA THR A 157 -4.72 8.52 -7.40
C THR A 157 -5.11 7.06 -7.19
N THR A 158 -5.16 6.60 -5.93
CA THR A 158 -5.33 5.18 -5.59
C THR A 158 -6.76 4.86 -5.18
N GLN A 159 -7.22 3.63 -5.38
CA GLN A 159 -8.58 3.24 -5.04
C GLN A 159 -8.73 2.99 -3.54
N PHE A 160 -7.67 2.48 -2.92
CA PHE A 160 -7.65 2.20 -1.49
C PHE A 160 -6.41 2.76 -0.81
N ILE A 161 -6.64 3.30 0.38
CA ILE A 161 -5.59 3.54 1.37
C ILE A 161 -6.05 2.91 2.67
N ILE A 162 -5.24 2.01 3.20
CA ILE A 162 -5.51 1.32 4.45
C ILE A 162 -4.36 1.56 5.42
N ASP A 163 -4.68 2.02 6.62
CA ASP A 163 -3.75 2.12 7.75
C ASP A 163 -3.70 0.80 8.49
N VAL A 164 -2.50 0.29 8.73
CA VAL A 164 -2.24 -0.94 9.48
C VAL A 164 -1.21 -0.62 10.56
N PHE A 165 -1.62 -0.74 11.81
CA PHE A 165 -0.84 -0.25 12.94
C PHE A 165 -1.02 -1.13 14.18
N ARG A 166 -0.05 -1.07 15.08
CA ARG A 166 -0.08 -1.81 16.34
C ARG A 166 -0.49 -0.91 17.48
N CYS A 167 -1.31 -1.43 18.39
CA CYS A 167 -1.63 -0.79 19.66
C CYS A 167 -1.71 -1.87 20.73
N ARG A 168 -0.87 -1.75 21.78
CA ARG A 168 -0.73 -2.74 22.88
C ARG A 168 -0.62 -4.19 22.37
N GLU A 169 0.38 -4.43 21.51
CA GLU A 169 0.68 -5.75 20.90
C GLU A 169 -0.41 -6.32 19.96
N ARG A 170 -1.49 -5.58 19.72
CA ARG A 170 -2.55 -5.98 18.79
C ARG A 170 -2.43 -5.22 17.48
N LEU A 171 -2.71 -5.90 16.38
CA LEU A 171 -2.70 -5.34 15.04
C LEU A 171 -4.10 -4.85 14.68
N TYR A 172 -4.17 -3.66 14.10
CA TYR A 172 -5.40 -3.02 13.69
C TYR A 172 -5.33 -2.59 12.25
N LEU A 173 -6.49 -2.55 11.60
CA LEU A 173 -6.66 -2.12 10.23
C LEU A 173 -7.75 -1.06 10.18
N ARG A 174 -7.46 0.07 9.52
CA ARG A 174 -8.41 1.17 9.31
C ARG A 174 -8.39 1.62 7.85
N PRO A 175 -9.47 1.41 7.09
CA PRO A 175 -9.57 1.97 5.75
C PRO A 175 -9.67 3.50 5.82
N ILE A 176 -8.67 4.19 5.30
CA ILE A 176 -8.66 5.67 5.18
C ILE A 176 -9.42 6.09 3.92
N LYS A 177 -9.20 5.36 2.82
CA LYS A 177 -9.91 5.56 1.57
C LYS A 177 -10.41 4.22 1.04
N VAL A 178 -11.68 4.19 0.66
CA VAL A 178 -12.34 3.07 -0.01
C VAL A 178 -13.20 3.64 -1.14
N GLN A 179 -12.64 3.70 -2.35
CA GLN A 179 -13.29 4.40 -3.46
C GLN A 179 -14.47 3.61 -4.05
N HIS A 180 -15.64 4.25 -4.12
CA HIS A 180 -16.86 3.71 -4.75
C HIS A 180 -17.32 2.32 -4.24
N ARG A 181 -17.09 1.99 -2.96
CA ARG A 181 -17.61 0.76 -2.35
C ARG A 181 -18.62 1.05 -1.24
N SER A 182 -18.13 1.45 -0.07
CA SER A 182 -18.97 1.72 1.10
C SER A 182 -18.34 2.79 1.96
N ALA A 183 -19.06 3.90 2.15
CA ALA A 183 -18.68 4.92 3.12
C ALA A 183 -18.73 4.39 4.56
N ALA A 184 -19.55 3.37 4.84
CA ALA A 184 -19.67 2.77 6.17
C ALA A 184 -18.43 1.96 6.58
N ALA A 185 -17.62 1.50 5.61
CA ALA A 185 -16.34 0.85 5.88
C ALA A 185 -15.21 1.88 6.15
N MET A 186 -15.39 3.14 5.75
CA MET A 186 -14.39 4.19 5.89
C MET A 186 -14.21 4.57 7.37
N ASN A 187 -12.97 4.68 7.82
CA ASN A 187 -12.56 5.03 9.19
C ASN A 187 -13.01 4.07 10.31
N LEU A 188 -13.73 2.99 9.98
CA LEU A 188 -14.03 1.95 10.96
C LEU A 188 -12.78 1.11 11.23
N ILE A 189 -12.34 1.09 12.49
CA ILE A 189 -11.18 0.32 12.93
C ILE A 189 -11.59 -1.14 13.10
N HIS A 190 -10.77 -2.05 12.57
CA HIS A 190 -10.93 -3.48 12.71
C HIS A 190 -9.72 -4.03 13.47
N ALA A 191 -9.96 -4.83 14.50
CA ALA A 191 -8.91 -5.63 15.12
C ALA A 191 -8.60 -6.80 14.18
N TRP A 192 -7.33 -6.93 13.80
CA TRP A 192 -6.84 -8.08 13.06
C TRP A 192 -6.50 -9.18 14.08
N GLU A 193 -7.41 -10.14 14.19
CA GLU A 193 -7.31 -11.26 15.11
C GLU A 193 -6.60 -12.45 14.46
N ALA A 194 -6.41 -13.51 15.24
CA ALA A 194 -5.89 -14.77 14.75
C ALA A 194 -6.75 -15.35 13.60
N GLU A 195 -6.15 -16.26 12.83
CA GLU A 195 -6.77 -16.91 11.67
C GLU A 195 -7.24 -15.94 10.55
N GLY A 196 -6.75 -14.69 10.55
CA GLY A 196 -7.09 -13.72 9.52
C GLY A 196 -8.48 -13.11 9.69
N ARG A 197 -9.01 -13.06 10.93
CA ARG A 197 -10.31 -12.45 11.22
C ARG A 197 -10.21 -10.94 11.43
N PHE A 198 -11.23 -10.20 10.98
CA PHE A 198 -11.28 -8.75 11.08
C PHE A 198 -12.53 -8.29 11.83
N ARG A 199 -12.39 -8.06 13.15
CA ARG A 199 -13.52 -7.67 13.99
C ARG A 199 -13.63 -6.15 14.11
N PRO A 200 -14.79 -5.54 13.80
CA PRO A 200 -14.97 -4.10 13.99
C PRO A 200 -14.88 -3.72 15.48
N VAL A 201 -14.09 -2.69 15.78
CA VAL A 201 -13.97 -2.10 17.11
C VAL A 201 -15.09 -1.06 17.25
N ARG A 202 -16.05 -1.33 18.13
CA ARG A 202 -17.25 -0.49 18.32
C ARG A 202 -17.33 0.15 19.70
N ASP A 203 -16.56 -0.34 20.66
CA ASP A 203 -16.58 0.18 22.01
C ASP A 203 -15.74 1.46 22.08
N SER A 204 -16.36 2.53 22.58
CA SER A 204 -15.76 3.87 22.61
C SER A 204 -14.49 3.95 23.46
N GLY A 205 -14.38 3.10 24.49
CA GLY A 205 -13.17 2.99 25.32
C GLY A 205 -11.96 2.51 24.54
N THR A 206 -12.08 1.37 23.84
CA THR A 206 -10.99 0.85 23.00
C THR A 206 -10.72 1.79 21.82
N VAL A 207 -11.73 2.40 21.21
CA VAL A 207 -11.50 3.41 20.16
C VAL A 207 -10.68 4.58 20.71
N ALA A 208 -11.09 5.20 21.82
CA ALA A 208 -10.37 6.32 22.43
C ALA A 208 -8.93 5.95 22.82
N GLU A 209 -8.74 4.73 23.32
CA GLU A 209 -7.41 4.21 23.63
C GLU A 209 -6.54 4.04 22.37
N ILE A 210 -7.09 3.46 21.32
CA ILE A 210 -6.39 3.33 20.03
C ILE A 210 -6.02 4.71 19.49
N LEU A 211 -6.96 5.65 19.49
CA LEU A 211 -6.73 7.03 19.08
C LEU A 211 -5.55 7.66 19.83
N ALA A 212 -5.52 7.49 21.16
CA ALA A 212 -4.49 8.07 22.01
C ALA A 212 -3.10 7.42 21.85
N ASN A 213 -3.02 6.15 21.44
CA ASN A 213 -1.76 5.39 21.43
C ASN A 213 -1.26 5.03 20.02
N SER A 214 -2.00 5.37 18.97
CA SER A 214 -1.65 5.05 17.59
C SER A 214 -0.96 6.21 16.85
N GLN A 215 -0.40 7.23 17.51
CA GLN A 215 0.25 8.37 16.83
C GLN A 215 -0.62 8.95 15.68
N TRP A 216 -1.89 9.20 15.99
CA TRP A 216 -2.85 9.63 14.97
C TRP A 216 -2.49 11.03 14.47
N PRO A 217 -2.32 11.26 13.15
CA PRO A 217 -1.81 12.54 12.62
C PRO A 217 -2.66 13.78 12.97
N GLY A 218 -3.95 13.59 13.22
CA GLY A 218 -4.88 14.64 13.66
C GLY A 218 -4.99 14.89 15.17
N LEU A 219 -4.30 14.11 16.02
CA LEU A 219 -4.27 14.33 17.48
C LEU A 219 -2.95 14.97 17.96
N GLU A 220 -1.86 14.72 17.23
CA GLU A 220 -0.57 15.37 17.47
C GLU A 220 -0.32 16.38 16.35
N ASP A 221 -0.05 17.65 16.69
CA ASP A 221 0.33 18.71 15.75
C ASP A 221 1.80 18.55 15.29
N ASN A 222 2.22 17.31 15.05
CA ASN A 222 3.55 16.96 14.58
C ASN A 222 3.57 17.05 13.06
N GLN A 223 3.88 18.24 12.54
CA GLN A 223 4.11 18.42 11.11
C GLN A 223 5.30 17.56 10.67
N ILE A 224 5.04 16.54 9.84
CA ILE A 224 6.08 15.74 9.20
C ILE A 224 6.90 16.68 8.30
N ALA A 225 8.12 16.98 8.72
CA ALA A 225 9.03 17.82 7.97
C ALA A 225 9.42 17.13 6.65
N GLY A 226 9.23 17.82 5.53
CA GLY A 226 9.66 17.34 4.23
C GLY A 226 11.19 17.29 4.11
N HIS A 227 11.69 16.57 3.11
CA HIS A 227 13.13 16.42 2.87
C HIS A 227 13.88 17.76 2.82
N TRP A 228 13.36 18.77 2.11
CA TRP A 228 13.93 20.12 2.09
C TRP A 228 14.00 20.77 3.47
N GLN A 229 12.94 20.67 4.28
CA GLN A 229 12.92 21.26 5.62
C GLN A 229 13.95 20.61 6.54
N LYS A 230 14.14 19.29 6.43
CA LYS A 230 15.18 18.56 7.18
C LYS A 230 16.59 19.01 6.78
N GLN A 231 16.85 19.18 5.49
CA GLN A 231 18.16 19.62 5.00
C GLN A 231 18.49 21.06 5.44
N PHE A 232 17.52 21.98 5.39
CA PHE A 232 17.74 23.36 5.87
C PHE A 232 17.85 23.48 7.39
N ALA A 233 17.21 22.60 8.17
CA ALA A 233 17.33 22.59 9.62
C ALA A 233 18.65 21.95 10.12
N ALA A 234 19.32 21.16 9.28
CA ALA A 234 20.60 20.50 9.59
C ALA A 234 21.84 21.30 9.14
N ALA A 235 21.63 22.45 8.48
CA ALA A 235 22.67 23.37 8.00
C ALA A 235 22.88 24.53 8.98
#